data_AF-A0A2J0LIX2-F1
#
_entry.id   AF-A0A2J0LIX2-F1
#
_cell.length_a   1.000
_cell.length_b   1.000
_cell.length_c   1.000
_cell.angle_alpha   90.00
_cell.angle_beta   90.00
_cell.angle_gamma   90.00
#
_symmetry.space_group_name_H-M   'P 1'
#
loop_
_entity.id
_entity.type
_entity.pdbx_description
1 polymer ?
#
loop_
_entity_poly.entity_id
_entity_poly.type
_entity_poly.pdbx_seq_one_letter_code
_entity_poly.pdbx_strand_id
1 'polypeptide(L)'
;LGLIRAFKKRFRSVGFIKPVGQRYVFEHGYKVDEDSVLIEKVCGMKGSIKDMSPVAIDKGFTENYIKRGDHRKLVDSIISSFERIAKRKDIVVIEGTGHAGVGSIFDLSNAKVANLLDAKVVLVASGGIGKPMDEIELNMALFEKEGVDVAGVIINKVIISKYKRIKDVLKLGLKRKGIDVLGVIPY
;
A
#
# COMPACT_ATOMS: atom_id res chain seq x y z
N LEU A 1 -9.76 1.72 2.29
CA LEU A 1 -11.02 2.23 2.92
C LEU A 1 -11.25 1.81 4.38
N GLY A 2 -11.37 0.52 4.70
CA GLY A 2 -11.70 0.06 6.07
C GLY A 2 -10.70 0.54 7.15
N LEU A 3 -9.40 0.40 6.89
CA LEU A 3 -8.34 0.89 7.77
C LEU A 3 -8.40 2.41 7.98
N ILE A 4 -8.55 3.19 6.89
CA ILE A 4 -8.67 4.65 6.97
C ILE A 4 -9.84 5.05 7.87
N ARG A 5 -11.01 4.43 7.71
CA ARG A 5 -12.16 4.68 8.60
C ARG A 5 -11.88 4.30 10.05
N ALA A 6 -11.18 3.19 10.29
CA ALA A 6 -10.80 2.76 11.64
C ALA A 6 -9.78 3.69 12.29
N PHE A 7 -8.85 4.27 11.51
CA PHE A 7 -7.89 5.26 11.97
C PHE A 7 -8.53 6.61 12.22
N LYS A 8 -9.47 7.07 11.38
CA LYS A 8 -10.23 8.31 11.64
C LYS A 8 -11.05 8.28 12.94
N LYS A 9 -11.36 7.09 13.47
CA LYS A 9 -12.01 6.92 14.78
C LYS A 9 -11.04 7.00 15.96
N ARG A 10 -9.72 6.88 15.71
CA ARG A 10 -8.67 6.77 16.73
C ARG A 10 -7.71 7.96 16.74
N PHE A 11 -7.48 8.55 15.57
CA PHE A 11 -6.56 9.65 15.35
C PHE A 11 -7.32 10.88 14.91
N ARG A 12 -6.87 12.05 15.36
CA ARG A 12 -7.50 13.34 15.05
C ARG A 12 -7.25 13.74 13.60
N SER A 13 -6.09 13.37 13.06
CA SER A 13 -5.64 13.74 11.73
C SER A 13 -4.99 12.55 11.02
N VAL A 14 -5.60 12.16 9.90
CA VAL A 14 -5.14 11.06 9.03
C VAL A 14 -4.70 11.65 7.70
N GLY A 15 -3.51 11.28 7.24
CA GLY A 15 -3.00 11.53 5.89
C GLY A 15 -3.14 10.29 5.01
N PHE A 16 -3.08 10.49 3.71
CA PHE A 16 -3.08 9.40 2.74
C PHE A 16 -2.25 9.75 1.52
N ILE A 17 -1.48 8.79 1.06
CA ILE A 17 -0.70 8.87 -0.17
C ILE A 17 -0.70 7.51 -0.86
N LYS A 18 -0.74 7.51 -2.17
CA LYS A 18 -0.45 6.37 -3.05
C LYS A 18 0.75 6.77 -3.92
N PRO A 19 1.99 6.54 -3.45
CA PRO A 19 3.20 7.09 -4.05
C PRO A 19 3.35 6.77 -5.53
N VAL A 20 2.91 5.58 -5.93
CA VAL A 20 2.97 5.06 -7.29
C VAL A 20 1.57 4.57 -7.68
N GLY A 21 0.93 5.23 -8.64
CA GLY A 21 -0.36 4.80 -9.20
C GLY A 21 -0.20 4.01 -10.50
N GLN A 22 -1.23 3.30 -10.95
CA GLN A 22 -1.25 2.68 -12.29
C GLN A 22 -2.48 3.07 -13.11
N ARG A 23 -3.51 3.61 -12.48
CA ARG A 23 -4.76 4.03 -13.13
C ARG A 23 -4.98 5.48 -12.79
N TYR A 24 -5.26 6.31 -13.78
CA TYR A 24 -5.39 7.76 -13.58
C TYR A 24 -6.69 8.29 -14.15
N VAL A 25 -7.26 9.24 -13.42
CA VAL A 25 -8.32 10.14 -13.86
C VAL A 25 -7.81 11.57 -13.85
N PHE A 26 -8.40 12.43 -14.68
CA PHE A 26 -8.12 13.87 -14.64
C PHE A 26 -9.08 14.53 -13.64
N GLU A 27 -8.54 15.08 -12.56
CA GLU A 27 -9.27 15.80 -11.52
C GLU A 27 -8.56 17.14 -11.25
N HIS A 28 -9.29 18.26 -11.33
CA HIS A 28 -8.77 19.61 -11.10
C HIS A 28 -7.52 19.98 -11.93
N GLY A 29 -7.40 19.45 -13.15
CA GLY A 29 -6.24 19.68 -14.04
C GLY A 29 -5.01 18.83 -13.74
N TYR A 30 -5.09 17.91 -12.77
CA TYR A 30 -4.02 16.96 -12.43
C TYR A 30 -4.41 15.54 -12.84
N LYS A 31 -3.40 14.73 -13.17
CA LYS A 31 -3.55 13.29 -13.41
C LYS A 31 -3.37 12.58 -12.07
N VAL A 32 -4.44 12.00 -11.54
CA VAL A 32 -4.54 11.50 -10.16
C VAL A 32 -5.02 10.06 -10.14
N ASP A 33 -4.54 9.25 -9.21
CA ASP A 33 -4.99 7.86 -9.07
C ASP A 33 -6.46 7.77 -8.59
N GLU A 34 -7.23 6.85 -9.18
CA GLU A 34 -8.66 6.63 -8.87
C GLU A 34 -8.91 6.37 -7.37
N ASP A 35 -8.00 5.65 -6.70
CA ASP A 35 -8.14 5.33 -5.29
C ASP A 35 -7.99 6.58 -4.42
N SER A 36 -7.14 7.53 -4.83
CA SER A 36 -6.97 8.81 -4.13
C SER A 36 -8.26 9.64 -4.19
N VAL A 37 -8.90 9.68 -5.36
CA VAL A 37 -10.19 10.38 -5.56
C VAL A 37 -11.30 9.72 -4.76
N LEU A 38 -11.39 8.39 -4.78
CA LEU A 38 -12.36 7.64 -3.99
C LEU A 38 -12.18 7.89 -2.49
N ILE A 39 -10.93 7.89 -2.02
CA ILE A 39 -10.60 8.08 -0.62
C ILE A 39 -10.89 9.52 -0.16
N GLU A 40 -10.57 10.52 -0.97
CA GLU A 40 -10.97 11.91 -0.69
C GLU A 40 -12.49 12.03 -0.56
N LYS A 41 -13.25 11.52 -1.54
CA LYS A 41 -14.72 11.62 -1.56
C LYS A 41 -15.38 10.86 -0.42
N VAL A 42 -14.95 9.62 -0.16
CA VAL A 42 -15.60 8.72 0.81
C VAL A 42 -15.10 8.95 2.24
N CYS A 43 -13.83 9.33 2.41
CA CYS A 43 -13.22 9.52 3.72
C CYS A 43 -13.00 10.99 4.09
N GLY A 44 -13.38 11.95 3.24
CA GLY A 44 -13.29 13.38 3.52
C GLY A 44 -11.88 13.86 3.82
N MET A 45 -10.87 13.25 3.19
CA MET A 45 -9.47 13.63 3.40
C MET A 45 -9.13 14.84 2.55
N LYS A 46 -9.25 16.03 3.16
CA LYS A 46 -8.85 17.29 2.54
C LYS A 46 -7.32 17.34 2.42
N GLY A 47 -6.82 17.49 1.20
CA GLY A 47 -5.39 17.61 0.90
C GLY A 47 -5.15 17.98 -0.56
N SER A 48 -3.91 18.30 -0.92
CA SER A 48 -3.51 18.50 -2.32
C SER A 48 -3.56 17.13 -3.01
N ILE A 49 -4.53 16.94 -3.89
CA ILE A 49 -4.72 15.70 -4.65
C ILE A 49 -3.44 15.31 -5.43
N LYS A 50 -2.67 16.33 -5.85
CA LYS A 50 -1.37 16.19 -6.53
C LYS A 50 -0.33 15.51 -5.65
N ASP A 51 -0.32 15.79 -4.36
CA ASP A 51 0.62 15.20 -3.42
C ASP A 51 0.25 13.75 -3.09
N MET A 52 -1.04 13.37 -3.25
CA MET A 52 -1.50 12.02 -2.97
C MET A 52 -1.00 10.99 -3.99
N SER A 53 -0.62 11.41 -5.21
CA SER A 53 -0.11 10.51 -6.25
C SER A 53 1.05 11.16 -7.03
N PRO A 54 2.26 11.18 -6.46
CA PRO A 54 3.41 11.91 -7.02
C PRO A 54 4.05 11.26 -8.25
N VAL A 55 3.90 9.94 -8.44
CA VAL A 55 4.46 9.23 -9.60
C VAL A 55 3.36 8.62 -10.43
N ALA A 56 3.24 9.15 -11.66
CA ALA A 56 2.26 8.71 -12.63
C ALA A 56 2.81 7.65 -13.61
N ILE A 57 2.42 6.38 -13.49
CA ILE A 57 2.82 5.30 -14.42
C ILE A 57 1.86 5.20 -15.59
N ASP A 58 2.20 5.85 -16.70
CA ASP A 58 1.41 5.81 -17.93
C ASP A 58 2.00 4.93 -19.02
N LYS A 59 1.29 4.85 -20.16
CA LYS A 59 1.70 4.00 -21.28
C LYS A 59 3.08 4.42 -21.77
N GLY A 60 4.01 3.46 -21.75
CA GLY A 60 5.41 3.69 -22.15
C GLY A 60 6.30 4.25 -21.04
N PHE A 61 5.78 4.54 -19.85
CA PHE A 61 6.58 5.01 -18.72
C PHE A 61 7.73 4.04 -18.41
N THR A 62 7.43 2.75 -18.26
CA THR A 62 8.38 1.74 -17.82
C THR A 62 9.50 1.53 -18.85
N GLU A 63 9.17 1.48 -20.14
CA GLU A 63 10.16 1.41 -21.22
C GLU A 63 11.03 2.69 -21.30
N ASN A 64 10.40 3.86 -21.15
CA ASN A 64 11.14 5.12 -21.14
C ASN A 64 12.08 5.21 -19.93
N TYR A 65 11.67 4.69 -18.77
CA TYR A 65 12.51 4.64 -17.59
C TYR A 65 13.74 3.77 -17.82
N ILE A 66 13.60 2.58 -18.41
CA ILE A 66 14.75 1.72 -18.73
C ILE A 66 15.73 2.43 -19.68
N LYS A 67 15.21 3.20 -20.65
CA LYS A 67 16.04 3.88 -21.65
C LYS A 67 16.74 5.14 -21.13
N ARG A 68 16.08 5.92 -20.27
CA ARG A 68 16.48 7.30 -19.91
C ARG A 68 15.87 7.79 -18.59
N GLY A 69 15.53 6.87 -17.69
CA GLY A 69 14.88 7.16 -16.43
C GLY A 69 15.75 8.02 -15.51
N ASP A 70 15.09 8.86 -14.71
CA ASP A 70 15.73 9.66 -13.68
C ASP A 70 15.23 9.17 -12.31
N HIS A 71 15.97 8.22 -11.73
CA HIS A 71 15.64 7.63 -10.44
C HIS A 71 15.54 8.68 -9.33
N ARG A 72 16.50 9.62 -9.27
CA ARG A 72 16.56 10.64 -8.22
C ARG A 72 15.33 11.52 -8.25
N LYS A 73 14.93 11.97 -9.44
CA LYS A 73 13.71 12.78 -9.60
C LYS A 73 12.45 12.08 -9.08
N LEU A 74 12.32 10.76 -9.29
CA LEU A 74 11.18 10.01 -8.79
C LEU A 74 11.22 9.88 -7.25
N VAL A 75 12.38 9.56 -6.68
CA VAL A 75 12.58 9.50 -5.22
C VAL A 75 12.26 10.83 -4.57
N ASP A 76 12.82 11.93 -5.08
CA ASP A 76 12.61 13.28 -4.55
C ASP A 76 11.12 13.67 -4.59
N SER A 77 10.42 13.31 -5.68
CA SER A 77 8.98 13.54 -5.83
C SER A 77 8.17 12.78 -4.76
N ILE A 78 8.50 11.51 -4.51
CA ILE A 78 7.83 10.68 -3.50
C ILE A 78 8.07 11.24 -2.09
N ILE A 79 9.33 11.48 -1.71
CA ILE A 79 9.70 11.96 -0.37
C ILE A 79 9.05 13.32 -0.10
N SER A 80 9.22 14.27 -1.01
CA SER A 80 8.69 15.63 -0.82
C SER A 80 7.16 15.63 -0.69
N SER A 81 6.47 14.76 -1.42
CA SER A 81 5.01 14.66 -1.37
C SER A 81 4.53 13.98 -0.09
N PHE A 82 5.23 12.93 0.35
CA PHE A 82 5.00 12.31 1.65
C PHE A 82 5.20 13.32 2.79
N GLU A 83 6.29 14.08 2.80
CA GLU A 83 6.55 15.09 3.83
C GLU A 83 5.46 16.16 3.90
N ARG A 84 4.98 16.64 2.75
CA ARG A 84 3.85 17.60 2.69
C ARG A 84 2.57 17.00 3.27
N ILE A 85 2.28 15.74 2.98
CA ILE A 85 1.10 15.04 3.49
C ILE A 85 1.21 14.72 4.97
N ALA A 86 2.38 14.24 5.42
CA ALA A 86 2.66 13.85 6.79
C ALA A 86 2.68 15.04 7.74
N LYS A 87 2.98 16.24 7.23
CA LYS A 87 2.97 17.48 8.00
C LYS A 87 1.65 17.65 8.76
N ARG A 88 1.74 17.67 10.09
CA ARG A 88 0.61 17.84 11.03
C ARG A 88 -0.44 16.71 10.92
N LYS A 89 -0.02 15.48 10.60
CA LYS A 89 -0.84 14.27 10.71
C LYS A 89 -0.36 13.40 11.85
N ASP A 90 -1.29 12.76 12.54
CA ASP A 90 -0.98 11.80 13.60
C ASP A 90 -0.60 10.43 12.99
N ILE A 91 -1.14 10.12 11.81
CA ILE A 91 -0.85 8.91 11.04
C ILE A 91 -1.02 9.17 9.55
N VAL A 92 -0.20 8.52 8.72
CA VAL A 92 -0.36 8.52 7.26
C VAL A 92 -0.58 7.08 6.78
N VAL A 93 -1.60 6.88 5.96
CA VAL A 93 -1.82 5.61 5.26
C VAL A 93 -1.15 5.70 3.91
N ILE A 94 -0.16 4.84 3.67
CA ILE A 94 0.54 4.74 2.40
C ILE A 94 0.00 3.51 1.67
N GLU A 95 -0.65 3.73 0.53
CA GLU A 95 -1.17 2.64 -0.29
C GLU A 95 -0.15 2.25 -1.36
N GLY A 96 0.24 0.96 -1.34
CA GLY A 96 0.98 0.35 -2.44
C GLY A 96 0.03 -0.17 -3.53
N THR A 97 0.60 -0.69 -4.61
CA THR A 97 -0.17 -1.32 -5.69
C THR A 97 0.20 -2.81 -5.84
N GLY A 98 -0.79 -3.70 -5.87
CA GLY A 98 -0.56 -5.13 -6.11
C GLY A 98 0.30 -5.80 -5.02
N HIS A 99 1.52 -6.21 -5.38
CA HIS A 99 2.45 -6.98 -4.53
C HIS A 99 3.74 -6.19 -4.27
N ALA A 100 4.58 -6.64 -3.33
CA ALA A 100 5.81 -6.00 -2.86
C ALA A 100 6.75 -5.54 -3.98
N GLY A 101 6.79 -6.26 -5.09
CA GLY A 101 7.66 -6.04 -6.24
C GLY A 101 7.08 -5.15 -7.34
N VAL A 102 5.82 -4.70 -7.23
CA VAL A 102 5.28 -3.76 -8.22
C VAL A 102 6.06 -2.46 -8.14
N GLY A 103 6.62 -2.03 -9.27
CA GLY A 103 7.51 -0.88 -9.39
C GLY A 103 9.00 -1.24 -9.53
N SER A 104 9.38 -2.52 -9.42
CA SER A 104 10.79 -2.95 -9.59
C SER A 104 11.39 -2.61 -10.96
N ILE A 105 10.58 -2.49 -12.01
CA ILE A 105 11.05 -2.10 -13.36
C ILE A 105 11.59 -0.65 -13.41
N PHE A 106 11.24 0.17 -12.43
CA PHE A 106 11.76 1.53 -12.26
C PHE A 106 12.38 1.75 -10.87
N ASP A 107 12.92 0.69 -10.28
CA ASP A 107 13.69 0.68 -9.02
C ASP A 107 12.93 1.23 -7.79
N LEU A 108 11.61 1.36 -7.88
CA LEU A 108 10.75 1.86 -6.80
C LEU A 108 9.62 0.86 -6.55
N SER A 109 10.02 -0.37 -6.21
CA SER A 109 9.09 -1.39 -5.73
C SER A 109 8.35 -0.91 -4.48
N ASN A 110 7.17 -1.46 -4.19
CA ASN A 110 6.48 -1.13 -2.92
C ASN A 110 7.38 -1.37 -1.69
N ALA A 111 8.20 -2.42 -1.72
CA ALA A 111 9.19 -2.68 -0.66
C ALA A 111 10.23 -1.55 -0.57
N LYS A 112 10.74 -1.09 -1.72
CA LYS A 112 11.70 0.02 -1.75
C LYS A 112 11.09 1.32 -1.23
N VAL A 113 9.87 1.63 -1.67
CA VAL A 113 9.15 2.84 -1.26
C VAL A 113 8.82 2.79 0.24
N ALA A 114 8.44 1.63 0.77
CA ALA A 114 8.21 1.48 2.22
C ALA A 114 9.49 1.75 3.02
N ASN A 115 10.65 1.23 2.58
CA ASN A 115 11.95 1.53 3.20
C ASN A 115 12.30 3.03 3.09
N LEU A 116 12.15 3.64 1.91
CA LEU A 116 12.44 5.07 1.69
C LEU A 116 11.62 6.00 2.59
N LEU A 117 10.39 5.61 2.92
CA LEU A 117 9.46 6.40 3.73
C LEU A 117 9.46 5.97 5.21
N ASP A 118 10.36 5.08 5.63
CA ASP A 118 10.42 4.50 6.98
C ASP A 118 9.05 3.97 7.46
N ALA A 119 8.36 3.30 6.55
CA ALA A 119 6.98 2.86 6.74
C ALA A 119 6.92 1.40 7.17
N LYS A 120 6.11 1.12 8.20
CA LYS A 120 5.68 -0.24 8.51
C LYS A 120 4.65 -0.73 7.50
N VAL A 121 4.69 -2.01 7.16
CA VAL A 121 3.82 -2.61 6.16
C VAL A 121 2.75 -3.48 6.80
N VAL A 122 1.51 -3.34 6.31
CA VAL A 122 0.44 -4.30 6.55
C VAL A 122 0.11 -4.98 5.24
N LEU A 123 0.35 -6.29 5.15
CA LEU A 123 0.00 -7.07 3.98
C LEU A 123 -1.51 -7.37 3.97
N VAL A 124 -2.12 -7.33 2.79
CA VAL A 124 -3.52 -7.72 2.60
C VAL A 124 -3.57 -8.89 1.63
N ALA A 125 -3.92 -10.07 2.14
CA ALA A 125 -4.04 -11.29 1.35
C ALA A 125 -5.51 -11.67 1.16
N SER A 126 -5.81 -12.38 0.08
CA SER A 126 -7.16 -12.89 -0.19
C SER A 126 -7.52 -14.08 0.72
N GLY A 127 -8.81 -14.38 0.86
CA GLY A 127 -9.28 -15.53 1.62
C GLY A 127 -8.89 -16.85 0.97
N GLY A 128 -8.49 -17.82 1.78
CA GLY A 128 -7.99 -19.11 1.32
C GLY A 128 -7.03 -19.71 2.34
N ILE A 129 -6.28 -20.75 1.96
CA ILE A 129 -5.22 -21.32 2.81
C ILE A 129 -3.91 -21.39 2.04
N GLY A 130 -3.83 -22.17 0.96
CA GLY A 130 -2.60 -22.35 0.18
C GLY A 130 -2.14 -21.08 -0.52
N LYS A 131 -2.87 -20.64 -1.55
CA LYS A 131 -2.52 -19.45 -2.34
C LYS A 131 -2.19 -18.21 -1.49
N PRO A 132 -2.99 -17.81 -0.48
CA PRO A 132 -2.65 -16.66 0.34
C PRO A 132 -1.36 -16.84 1.15
N MET A 133 -1.07 -18.06 1.63
CA MET A 133 0.19 -18.34 2.33
C MET A 133 1.39 -18.15 1.40
N ASP A 134 1.31 -18.70 0.19
CA ASP A 134 2.38 -18.59 -0.82
C ASP A 134 2.59 -17.11 -1.21
N GLU A 135 1.51 -16.37 -1.44
CA GLU A 135 1.56 -14.94 -1.74
C GLU A 135 2.19 -14.16 -0.58
N ILE A 136 1.79 -14.41 0.67
CA ILE A 136 2.36 -13.75 1.84
C ILE A 136 3.87 -13.99 1.90
N GLU A 137 4.31 -15.25 1.79
CA GLU A 137 5.73 -15.61 1.86
C GLU A 137 6.56 -14.90 0.78
N LEU A 138 6.08 -14.92 -0.47
CA LEU A 138 6.76 -14.26 -1.59
C LEU A 138 6.89 -12.75 -1.37
N ASN A 139 5.86 -12.12 -0.79
CA ASN A 139 5.89 -10.69 -0.48
C ASN A 139 6.84 -10.39 0.69
N MET A 140 6.77 -11.18 1.76
CA MET A 140 7.62 -11.06 2.94
C MET A 140 9.10 -11.06 2.56
N ALA A 141 9.52 -12.00 1.70
CA ALA A 141 10.92 -12.11 1.28
C ALA A 141 11.48 -10.80 0.69
N LEU A 142 10.69 -10.04 -0.07
CA LEU A 142 11.15 -8.78 -0.63
C LEU A 142 11.14 -7.63 0.39
N PHE A 143 10.14 -7.58 1.28
CA PHE A 143 10.12 -6.59 2.36
C PHE A 143 11.29 -6.81 3.33
N GLU A 144 11.58 -8.06 3.69
CA GLU A 144 12.74 -8.43 4.51
C GLU A 144 14.06 -8.05 3.81
N LYS A 145 14.19 -8.34 2.52
CA LYS A 145 15.36 -7.94 1.73
C LYS A 145 15.60 -6.43 1.73
N GLU A 146 14.54 -5.63 1.67
CA GLU A 146 14.62 -4.16 1.74
C GLU A 146 14.68 -3.63 3.19
N GLY A 147 14.71 -4.50 4.21
CA GLY A 147 14.80 -4.12 5.61
C GLY A 147 13.54 -3.42 6.15
N VAL A 148 12.37 -3.78 5.63
CA VAL A 148 11.09 -3.17 6.00
C VAL A 148 10.38 -3.99 7.07
N ASP A 149 9.92 -3.33 8.14
CA ASP A 149 9.12 -3.95 9.20
C ASP A 149 7.69 -4.23 8.73
N VAL A 150 7.33 -5.51 8.62
CA VAL A 150 5.96 -5.95 8.32
C VAL A 150 5.21 -6.18 9.63
N ALA A 151 4.32 -5.24 9.96
CA ALA A 151 3.52 -5.28 11.18
C ALA A 151 2.51 -6.44 11.24
N GLY A 152 2.20 -7.06 10.09
CA GLY A 152 1.38 -8.26 10.01
C GLY A 152 0.51 -8.30 8.77
N VAL A 153 -0.43 -9.26 8.77
CA VAL A 153 -1.29 -9.57 7.63
C VAL A 153 -2.77 -9.43 8.00
N ILE A 154 -3.55 -8.85 7.08
CA ILE A 154 -5.01 -8.92 7.07
C ILE A 154 -5.46 -9.89 5.98
N ILE A 155 -6.29 -10.87 6.36
CA ILE A 155 -6.92 -11.79 5.41
C ILE A 155 -8.29 -11.24 5.03
N ASN A 156 -8.47 -10.86 3.77
CA ASN A 156 -9.66 -10.18 3.29
C ASN A 156 -10.48 -11.08 2.35
N LYS A 157 -11.77 -10.78 2.15
CA LYS A 157 -12.67 -11.51 1.24
C LYS A 157 -12.79 -12.98 1.61
N VAL A 158 -13.02 -13.26 2.89
CA VAL A 158 -13.23 -14.63 3.37
C VAL A 158 -14.69 -15.03 3.21
N ILE A 159 -14.96 -16.17 2.56
CA ILE A 159 -16.32 -16.72 2.46
C ILE A 159 -16.82 -17.03 3.88
N ILE A 160 -18.00 -16.51 4.24
CA ILE A 160 -18.52 -16.55 5.61
C ILE A 160 -18.62 -17.98 6.17
N SER A 161 -19.06 -18.94 5.36
CA SER A 161 -19.16 -20.36 5.75
C SER A 161 -17.79 -21.01 6.01
N LYS A 162 -16.70 -20.43 5.51
CA LYS A 162 -15.32 -20.89 5.71
C LYS A 162 -14.56 -20.05 6.74
N TYR A 163 -15.18 -19.01 7.31
CA TYR A 163 -14.51 -18.00 8.13
C TYR A 163 -13.72 -18.60 9.30
N LYS A 164 -14.39 -19.40 10.14
CA LYS A 164 -13.77 -20.01 11.33
C LYS A 164 -12.56 -20.85 10.95
N ARG A 165 -12.74 -21.77 10.00
CA ARG A 165 -11.67 -22.65 9.50
C ARG A 165 -10.49 -21.85 8.94
N ILE A 166 -10.74 -20.87 8.07
CA ILE A 166 -9.66 -20.07 7.45
C ILE A 166 -8.92 -19.27 8.51
N LYS A 167 -9.64 -18.59 9.41
CA LYS A 167 -9.06 -17.82 10.50
C LYS A 167 -8.16 -18.68 11.37
N ASP A 168 -8.63 -19.84 11.81
CA ASP A 168 -7.89 -20.69 12.75
C ASP A 168 -6.64 -21.28 12.08
N VAL A 169 -6.77 -21.80 10.85
CA VAL A 169 -5.66 -22.41 10.11
C VAL A 169 -4.59 -21.37 9.75
N LEU A 170 -4.98 -20.22 9.18
CA LEU A 170 -4.00 -19.20 8.80
C LEU A 170 -3.32 -18.57 10.01
N LYS A 171 -4.04 -18.34 11.11
CA LYS A 171 -3.41 -17.87 12.35
C LYS A 171 -2.34 -18.83 12.85
N LEU A 172 -2.62 -20.13 12.85
CA LEU A 172 -1.64 -21.13 13.27
C LEU A 172 -0.44 -21.19 12.30
N GLY A 173 -0.71 -21.20 11.00
CA GLY A 173 0.33 -21.27 9.97
C GLY A 173 1.26 -20.07 9.98
N LEU A 174 0.71 -18.85 10.00
CA LEU A 174 1.48 -17.61 9.97
C LEU A 174 2.25 -17.37 11.28
N LYS A 175 1.67 -17.75 12.42
CA LYS A 175 2.38 -17.69 13.71
C LYS A 175 3.65 -18.53 13.72
N ARG A 176 3.67 -19.70 13.06
CA ARG A 176 4.88 -20.54 12.92
C ARG A 176 5.99 -19.87 12.10
N LYS A 177 5.64 -18.85 11.31
CA LYS A 177 6.55 -18.04 10.52
C LYS A 177 6.88 -16.70 11.18
N GLY A 178 6.40 -16.46 12.41
CA GLY A 178 6.58 -15.18 13.10
C GLY A 178 5.71 -14.04 12.55
N ILE A 179 4.67 -14.35 11.77
CA ILE A 179 3.82 -13.34 11.14
C ILE A 179 2.48 -13.25 11.88
N ASP A 180 2.14 -12.04 12.32
CA ASP A 180 0.89 -11.77 13.02
C ASP A 180 -0.29 -11.60 12.06
N VAL A 181 -1.43 -12.21 12.41
CA VAL A 181 -2.70 -11.98 11.73
C VAL A 181 -3.48 -10.89 12.46
N LEU A 182 -3.48 -9.70 11.89
CA LEU A 182 -4.11 -8.50 12.44
C LEU A 182 -5.64 -8.52 12.32
N GLY A 183 -6.16 -9.21 11.31
CA GLY A 183 -7.60 -9.27 11.08
C GLY A 183 -8.00 -10.29 10.01
N VAL A 184 -9.24 -10.75 10.09
CA VAL A 184 -9.87 -11.58 9.06
C VAL A 184 -11.23 -10.96 8.74
N ILE A 185 -11.41 -10.57 7.48
CA ILE A 185 -12.57 -9.80 6.98
C ILE A 185 -13.36 -10.68 6.00
N PRO A 186 -14.65 -10.96 6.29
CA PRO A 186 -15.51 -11.68 5.35
C PRO A 186 -15.93 -10.79 4.17
N TYR A 187 -16.58 -11.39 3.16
CA TYR A 187 -17.32 -10.62 2.14
C TYR A 187 -18.46 -9.80 2.75
#